data_AF-A0A1S4JLK9-F1
#
_entry.id   AF-A0A1S4JLK9-F1
#
_cell.length_a   1.000
_cell.length_b   1.000
_cell.length_c   1.000
_cell.angle_alpha   90.00
_cell.angle_beta   90.00
_cell.angle_gamma   90.00
#
_symmetry.space_group_name_H-M   'P 1'
#
loop_
_entity.id
_entity.type
_entity.pdbx_description
1 polymer ?
#
loop_
_entity_poly.entity_id
_entity_poly.type
_entity_poly.pdbx_seq_one_letter_code
_entity_poly.pdbx_strand_id
1 'polypeptide(L)'
;MKLFWRTLLVASALSCATGRRHNAKLKSLLAVDRECNQYSTSDSYGQCQTRCQGILGRFWDDSDVVPAVTLGRFYQPDCDDHNYLNRTEQCLGEVTDHVRRNDDCLRATCTVKCYTDQYGQLDAESPSYIPTTKLQYEQIYHDCAAILQIDPHSIRDLGNPDARCLLRCFMIRQGLYSDAEGPNLDRMYVQCGGYVRPDEFRQKALKCVERLRYEPLDACSRAYWIAKECVNVKGAVMQNFGGLGGPLGGFVGGSKPGSSSQNALKILFDKPPVVGGVRF
;
A
#
# COMPACT_ATOMS: atom_id res chain seq x y z
N MET A 1 53.63 36.62 33.14
CA MET A 1 53.62 36.91 31.69
C MET A 1 52.76 35.87 30.98
N LYS A 2 51.64 36.31 30.38
CA LYS A 2 50.90 35.81 29.21
C LYS A 2 50.67 34.28 29.08
N LEU A 3 49.42 33.85 29.30
CA LEU A 3 48.45 33.43 28.26
C LEU A 3 48.95 32.24 27.42
N PHE A 4 48.24 31.11 27.42
CA PHE A 4 47.43 30.75 26.25
C PHE A 4 46.47 29.60 26.57
N TRP A 5 45.21 29.98 26.47
CA TRP A 5 43.97 29.22 26.42
C TRP A 5 44.00 28.21 25.27
N ARG A 6 43.50 26.97 25.50
CA ARG A 6 42.71 26.18 24.52
C ARG A 6 42.26 24.87 25.16
N THR A 7 41.14 24.93 25.89
CA THR A 7 40.30 23.77 26.15
C THR A 7 39.59 23.40 24.84
N LEU A 8 39.91 22.23 24.28
CA LEU A 8 39.11 21.63 23.22
C LEU A 8 37.80 21.12 23.83
N LEU A 9 36.72 21.86 23.62
CA LEU A 9 35.36 21.33 23.76
C LEU A 9 35.10 20.44 22.53
N VAL A 10 35.31 19.14 22.68
CA VAL A 10 34.76 18.16 21.73
C VAL A 10 33.27 18.06 22.03
N ALA A 11 32.48 18.89 21.34
CA ALA A 11 31.04 18.68 21.28
C ALA A 11 30.79 17.43 20.45
N SER A 12 30.68 16.29 21.12
CA SER A 12 30.16 15.06 20.53
C SER A 12 28.73 15.35 20.09
N ALA A 13 28.54 15.68 18.82
CA ALA A 13 27.23 15.61 18.19
C ALA A 13 26.84 14.12 18.20
N LEU A 14 26.18 13.69 19.27
CA LEU A 14 25.30 12.54 19.21
C LEU A 14 24.20 12.94 18.22
N SER A 15 24.43 12.67 16.94
CA SER A 15 23.35 12.47 16.01
C SER A 15 22.57 11.28 16.56
N CYS A 16 21.55 11.58 17.36
CA CYS A 16 20.49 10.64 17.64
C CYS A 16 19.77 10.45 16.30
N ALA A 17 20.35 9.65 15.42
CA ALA A 17 19.58 8.96 14.43
C ALA A 17 18.69 8.04 15.25
N THR A 18 17.53 8.55 15.69
CA THR A 18 16.37 7.74 15.96
C THR A 18 16.01 7.12 14.62
N GLY A 19 16.79 6.11 14.21
CA GLY A 19 16.54 5.33 13.02
C GLY A 19 15.11 4.85 13.18
N ARG A 20 14.24 5.28 12.26
CA ARG A 20 12.83 4.92 12.26
C ARG A 20 12.80 3.38 12.28
N ARG A 21 12.50 2.78 13.43
CA ARG A 21 12.51 1.32 13.62
C ARG A 21 11.23 0.74 13.00
N HIS A 22 11.13 0.85 11.68
CA HIS A 22 10.09 0.25 10.88
C HIS A 22 10.68 -0.78 9.92
N ASN A 23 9.88 -1.78 9.57
CA ASN A 23 10.18 -2.85 8.63
C ASN A 23 9.76 -2.50 7.19
N ALA A 24 9.50 -1.21 6.90
CA ALA A 24 9.14 -0.76 5.57
C ALA A 24 10.23 -1.11 4.57
N LYS A 25 9.84 -1.79 3.49
CA LYS A 25 10.74 -2.11 2.37
C LYS A 25 10.53 -1.09 1.27
N LEU A 26 11.62 -0.53 0.75
CA LEU A 26 11.62 0.35 -0.41
C LEU A 26 12.45 -0.32 -1.51
N LYS A 27 11.94 -0.33 -2.74
CA LYS A 27 12.70 -0.78 -3.91
C LYS A 27 12.35 0.09 -5.12
N SER A 28 13.35 0.38 -5.94
CA SER A 28 13.14 0.96 -7.26
C SER A 28 12.86 -0.13 -8.29
N LEU A 29 12.32 0.23 -9.46
CA LEU A 29 12.11 -0.75 -10.52
C LEU A 29 13.42 -1.36 -11.01
N LEU A 30 14.52 -0.59 -11.07
CA LEU A 30 15.84 -1.15 -11.38
C LEU A 30 16.31 -2.18 -10.36
N ALA A 31 16.03 -1.96 -9.07
CA ALA A 31 16.36 -2.93 -8.03
C ALA A 31 15.52 -4.21 -8.17
N VAL A 32 14.23 -4.05 -8.48
CA VAL A 32 13.31 -5.16 -8.77
C VAL A 32 13.76 -5.93 -10.00
N ASP A 33 14.15 -5.25 -11.07
CA ASP A 33 14.64 -5.87 -12.32
C ASP A 33 15.90 -6.69 -12.08
N ARG A 34 16.88 -6.14 -11.36
CA ARG A 34 18.10 -6.88 -11.00
C ARG A 34 17.82 -8.13 -10.19
N GLU A 35 16.89 -8.06 -9.23
CA GLU A 35 16.50 -9.22 -8.42
C GLU A 35 15.77 -10.26 -9.28
N CYS A 36 14.89 -9.81 -10.15
CA CYS A 36 14.18 -10.64 -11.12
C CYS A 36 15.18 -11.44 -11.97
N ASN A 37 16.18 -10.77 -12.56
CA ASN A 37 17.21 -11.39 -13.39
C ASN A 37 18.03 -12.48 -12.68
N GLN A 38 18.13 -12.48 -11.34
CA GLN A 38 18.79 -13.54 -10.59
C GLN A 38 18.04 -14.88 -10.66
N TYR A 39 16.74 -14.85 -10.93
CA TYR A 39 15.89 -16.04 -11.08
C TYR A 39 15.78 -16.51 -12.53
N SER A 40 16.37 -15.77 -13.48
CA SER A 40 16.34 -16.12 -14.90
C SER A 40 17.21 -17.33 -15.20
N THR A 41 16.61 -18.39 -15.75
CA THR A 41 17.33 -19.61 -16.13
C THR A 41 17.18 -20.04 -17.60
N SER A 42 16.46 -19.29 -18.46
CA SER A 42 16.32 -19.62 -19.90
C SER A 42 15.70 -18.51 -20.79
N ASP A 43 15.81 -18.67 -22.12
CA ASP A 43 15.34 -17.76 -23.18
C ASP A 43 13.80 -17.50 -23.20
N SER A 44 13.00 -18.33 -22.53
CA SER A 44 11.55 -18.12 -22.34
C SER A 44 11.23 -16.95 -21.41
N TYR A 45 12.23 -16.44 -20.68
CA TYR A 45 12.08 -15.45 -19.63
C TYR A 45 11.74 -14.05 -20.16
N GLY A 46 12.14 -13.72 -21.39
CA GLY A 46 11.87 -12.42 -22.00
C GLY A 46 10.38 -12.06 -22.02
N GLN A 47 9.49 -13.05 -22.17
CA GLN A 47 8.04 -12.82 -22.20
C GLN A 47 7.41 -12.65 -20.81
N CYS A 48 8.08 -13.09 -19.74
CA CYS A 48 7.55 -13.09 -18.37
C CYS A 48 8.31 -12.14 -17.42
N GLN A 49 9.28 -11.38 -17.91
CA GLN A 49 10.05 -10.41 -17.10
C GLN A 49 9.13 -9.46 -16.34
N THR A 50 8.18 -8.85 -17.05
CA THR A 50 7.23 -7.89 -16.51
C THR A 50 6.39 -8.48 -15.38
N ARG A 51 5.98 -9.75 -15.51
CA ARG A 51 5.25 -10.47 -14.47
C ARG A 51 6.11 -10.65 -13.21
N CYS A 52 7.35 -11.09 -13.38
CA CYS A 52 8.27 -11.25 -12.26
C CYS A 52 8.57 -9.91 -11.56
N GLN A 53 8.82 -8.84 -12.32
CA GLN A 53 8.94 -7.49 -11.79
C GLN A 53 7.67 -7.09 -11.02
N GLY A 54 6.49 -7.38 -11.55
CA GLY A 54 5.21 -7.11 -10.90
C GLY A 54 5.00 -7.83 -9.59
N ILE A 55 5.40 -9.10 -9.51
CA ILE A 55 5.30 -9.91 -8.28
C ILE A 55 6.27 -9.39 -7.20
N LEU A 56 7.54 -9.14 -7.58
CA LEU A 56 8.57 -8.66 -6.66
C LEU A 56 8.33 -7.20 -6.23
N GLY A 57 7.88 -6.38 -7.18
CA GLY A 57 7.50 -4.99 -6.99
C GLY A 57 6.14 -4.82 -6.32
N ARG A 58 5.32 -5.88 -6.24
CA ARG A 58 3.95 -5.88 -5.69
C ARG A 58 3.03 -4.87 -6.37
N PHE A 59 3.03 -4.89 -7.70
CA PHE A 59 2.04 -4.22 -8.53
C PHE A 59 1.31 -5.21 -9.46
N TRP A 60 1.59 -6.51 -9.30
CA TRP A 60 0.94 -7.63 -10.00
C TRP A 60 0.71 -8.80 -9.03
N ASP A 61 -0.39 -9.52 -9.23
CA ASP A 61 -0.74 -10.80 -8.60
C ASP A 61 -1.51 -11.64 -9.64
N ASP A 62 -1.25 -12.95 -9.68
CA ASP A 62 -1.92 -13.88 -10.61
C ASP A 62 -3.32 -14.28 -10.11
N SER A 63 -3.53 -14.20 -8.80
CA SER A 63 -4.72 -14.68 -8.09
C SER A 63 -5.89 -13.71 -8.18
N ASP A 64 -5.59 -12.41 -8.23
CA ASP A 64 -6.59 -11.35 -8.08
C ASP A 64 -6.08 -10.00 -8.59
N VAL A 65 -7.05 -9.09 -8.75
CA VAL A 65 -6.95 -7.68 -9.14
C VAL A 65 -6.19 -6.87 -8.08
N VAL A 66 -4.94 -7.21 -7.74
CA VAL A 66 -4.07 -6.22 -7.10
C VAL A 66 -3.91 -5.10 -8.12
N PRO A 67 -4.35 -3.87 -7.83
CA PRO A 67 -4.60 -2.94 -8.89
C PRO A 67 -3.28 -2.56 -9.55
N ALA A 68 -3.21 -2.80 -10.86
CA ALA A 68 -2.28 -2.11 -11.75
C ALA A 68 -2.23 -0.61 -11.41
N VAL A 69 -3.31 -0.04 -10.87
CA VAL A 69 -3.39 1.31 -10.28
C VAL A 69 -2.18 1.68 -9.41
N THR A 70 -1.63 0.75 -8.63
CA THR A 70 -0.47 1.04 -7.78
C THR A 70 0.85 1.16 -8.57
N LEU A 71 0.92 0.65 -9.80
CA LEU A 71 2.08 0.78 -10.71
C LEU A 71 2.39 2.24 -11.02
N GLY A 72 1.38 3.12 -11.01
CA GLY A 72 1.55 4.55 -11.21
C GLY A 72 2.58 5.21 -10.27
N ARG A 73 2.89 4.59 -9.12
CA ARG A 73 3.94 5.05 -8.19
C ARG A 73 5.37 5.05 -8.76
N PHE A 74 5.57 4.44 -9.92
CA PHE A 74 6.85 4.43 -10.64
C PHE A 74 6.81 5.32 -11.88
N TYR A 75 5.76 6.11 -12.05
CA TYR A 75 5.59 6.99 -13.19
C TYR A 75 5.33 8.42 -12.70
N GLN A 76 5.87 9.38 -13.44
CA GLN A 76 5.60 10.79 -13.25
C GLN A 76 4.71 11.27 -14.40
N PRO A 77 3.44 11.59 -14.15
CA PRO A 77 2.58 12.19 -15.18
C PRO A 77 3.10 13.57 -15.57
N ASP A 78 2.83 13.96 -16.82
CA ASP A 78 3.07 15.33 -17.29
C ASP A 78 2.14 16.29 -16.53
N CYS A 79 2.65 17.45 -16.12
CA CYS A 79 1.87 18.43 -15.36
C CYS A 79 0.71 19.03 -16.16
N ASP A 80 0.81 19.06 -17.49
CA ASP A 80 -0.20 19.63 -18.38
C ASP A 80 -1.20 18.58 -18.89
N ASP A 81 -0.93 17.29 -18.68
CA ASP A 81 -1.83 16.21 -19.07
C ASP A 81 -2.82 15.91 -17.93
N HIS A 82 -4.07 16.33 -18.11
CA HIS A 82 -5.14 16.05 -17.16
C HIS A 82 -5.94 14.78 -17.48
N ASN A 83 -5.63 14.09 -18.60
CA ASN A 83 -6.38 12.95 -19.10
C ASN A 83 -5.62 11.62 -19.02
N TYR A 84 -4.36 11.62 -18.58
CA TYR A 84 -3.52 10.41 -18.46
C TYR A 84 -4.21 9.27 -17.70
N LEU A 85 -4.93 9.58 -16.60
CA LEU A 85 -5.68 8.58 -15.82
C LEU A 85 -6.76 7.92 -16.67
N ASN A 86 -7.63 8.71 -17.31
CA ASN A 86 -8.74 8.19 -18.12
C ASN A 86 -8.24 7.31 -19.27
N ARG A 87 -7.15 7.73 -19.96
CA ARG A 87 -6.57 6.94 -21.06
C ARG A 87 -5.92 5.65 -20.55
N THR A 88 -5.23 5.72 -19.41
CA THR A 88 -4.64 4.53 -18.79
C THR A 88 -5.72 3.54 -18.37
N GLU A 89 -6.79 4.01 -17.72
CA GLU A 89 -7.92 3.17 -17.33
C GLU A 89 -8.62 2.52 -18.51
N GLN A 90 -8.85 3.28 -19.58
CA GLN A 90 -9.43 2.74 -20.81
C GLN A 90 -8.56 1.60 -21.37
N CYS A 91 -7.24 1.83 -21.48
CA CYS A 91 -6.30 0.81 -21.94
C CYS A 91 -6.32 -0.44 -21.05
N LEU A 92 -6.35 -0.27 -19.72
CA LEU A 92 -6.45 -1.40 -18.78
C LEU A 92 -7.77 -2.18 -18.93
N GLY A 93 -8.86 -1.50 -19.26
CA GLY A 93 -10.14 -2.11 -19.62
C GLY A 93 -10.00 -3.01 -20.85
N GLU A 94 -9.37 -2.50 -21.91
CA GLU A 94 -9.12 -3.25 -23.15
C GLU A 94 -8.25 -4.50 -22.91
N VAL A 95 -7.22 -4.41 -22.04
CA VAL A 95 -6.42 -5.58 -21.65
C VAL A 95 -7.27 -6.64 -20.95
N THR A 96 -8.18 -6.20 -20.08
CA THR A 96 -9.08 -7.10 -19.33
C THR A 96 -10.08 -7.81 -20.25
N ASP A 97 -10.57 -7.10 -21.28
CA ASP A 97 -11.57 -7.61 -22.21
C ASP A 97 -10.98 -8.54 -23.29
N HIS A 98 -9.74 -8.28 -23.71
CA HIS A 98 -9.15 -8.93 -24.89
C HIS A 98 -8.04 -9.94 -24.58
N VAL A 99 -7.38 -9.85 -23.43
CA VAL A 99 -6.32 -10.80 -23.06
C VAL A 99 -6.89 -11.91 -22.17
N ARG A 100 -6.58 -13.16 -22.51
CA ARG A 100 -7.10 -14.33 -21.78
C ARG A 100 -6.61 -14.32 -20.33
N ARG A 101 -7.51 -14.60 -19.39
CA ARG A 101 -7.23 -14.59 -17.94
C ARG A 101 -6.06 -15.47 -17.52
N ASN A 102 -5.82 -16.58 -18.20
CA ASN A 102 -4.76 -17.54 -17.87
C ASN A 102 -3.40 -17.23 -18.54
N ASP A 103 -3.29 -16.13 -19.29
CA ASP A 103 -2.04 -15.69 -19.90
C ASP A 103 -1.39 -14.58 -19.04
N ASP A 104 -0.93 -14.95 -17.85
CA ASP A 104 -0.47 -13.99 -16.84
C ASP A 104 0.71 -13.13 -17.32
N CYS A 105 1.62 -13.71 -18.10
CA CYS A 105 2.77 -12.98 -18.62
C CYS A 105 2.38 -11.94 -19.67
N LEU A 106 1.49 -12.31 -20.60
CA LEU A 106 0.98 -11.36 -21.59
C LEU A 106 0.14 -10.27 -20.93
N ARG A 107 -0.73 -10.63 -19.97
CA ARG A 107 -1.54 -9.64 -19.24
C ARG A 107 -0.67 -8.65 -18.48
N ALA A 108 0.34 -9.12 -17.74
CA ALA A 108 1.28 -8.25 -17.04
C ALA A 108 2.00 -7.30 -18.01
N THR A 109 2.44 -7.82 -19.16
CA THR A 109 3.12 -7.03 -20.19
C THR A 109 2.20 -5.95 -20.79
N CYS A 110 0.97 -6.31 -21.17
CA CYS A 110 0.00 -5.37 -21.70
C CYS A 110 -0.42 -4.32 -20.66
N THR A 111 -0.56 -4.70 -19.40
CA THR A 111 -0.84 -3.78 -18.29
C THR A 111 0.26 -2.74 -18.14
N VAL A 112 1.54 -3.15 -18.09
CA VAL A 112 2.66 -2.19 -17.99
C VAL A 112 2.73 -1.30 -19.22
N LYS A 113 2.45 -1.84 -20.41
CA LYS A 113 2.39 -1.07 -21.64
C LYS A 113 1.36 0.07 -21.57
N CYS A 114 0.19 -0.16 -20.98
CA CYS A 114 -0.79 0.93 -20.76
C CYS A 114 -0.19 2.10 -19.97
N TYR A 115 0.60 1.82 -18.92
CA TYR A 115 1.26 2.89 -18.15
C TYR A 115 2.35 3.59 -18.94
N THR A 116 3.18 2.82 -19.65
CA THR A 116 4.23 3.37 -20.52
C THR A 116 3.67 4.28 -21.60
N ASP A 117 2.55 3.89 -22.21
CA ASP A 117 1.98 4.62 -23.34
C ASP A 117 1.07 5.78 -22.90
N GLN A 118 0.40 5.68 -21.74
CA GLN A 118 -0.70 6.59 -21.38
C GLN A 118 -0.51 7.38 -20.09
N TYR A 119 0.34 6.94 -19.16
CA TYR A 119 0.39 7.51 -17.80
C TYR A 119 1.42 8.63 -17.65
N GLY A 120 2.63 8.47 -18.22
CA GLY A 120 3.69 9.46 -18.11
C GLY A 120 5.10 8.87 -18.21
N GLN A 121 6.09 9.62 -17.72
CA GLN A 121 7.49 9.22 -17.76
C GLN A 121 7.80 8.19 -16.66
N LEU A 122 8.47 7.10 -17.02
CA LEU A 122 8.94 6.10 -16.08
C LEU A 122 10.07 6.65 -15.19
N ASP A 123 9.91 6.53 -13.87
CA ASP A 123 10.97 6.69 -12.88
C ASP A 123 11.41 5.30 -12.39
N ALA A 124 12.48 4.79 -13.00
CA ALA A 124 12.99 3.46 -12.70
C ALA A 124 13.94 3.43 -11.49
N GLU A 125 14.44 4.59 -11.05
CA GLU A 125 15.55 4.69 -10.09
C GLU A 125 15.09 5.00 -8.67
N SER A 126 14.04 5.81 -8.53
CA SER A 126 13.53 6.20 -7.21
C SER A 126 12.96 5.00 -6.46
N PRO A 127 13.36 4.78 -5.19
CA PRO A 127 12.79 3.72 -4.37
C PRO A 127 11.35 4.02 -3.97
N SER A 128 10.43 3.10 -4.29
CA SER A 128 9.03 3.16 -3.86
C SER A 128 8.72 2.09 -2.83
N TYR A 129 7.69 2.33 -2.02
CA TYR A 129 7.26 1.39 -0.98
C TYR A 129 6.75 0.08 -1.56
N ILE A 130 7.19 -1.03 -0.97
CA ILE A 130 6.76 -2.38 -1.29
C ILE A 130 5.76 -2.82 -0.22
N PRO A 131 4.48 -3.04 -0.57
CA PRO A 131 3.47 -3.58 0.32
C PRO A 131 3.95 -4.78 1.12
N THR A 132 3.62 -4.77 2.41
CA THR A 132 3.87 -5.88 3.31
C THR A 132 3.02 -7.08 2.90
N THR A 133 3.61 -8.27 2.86
CA THR A 133 2.91 -9.53 2.53
C THR A 133 2.07 -10.02 3.72
N LYS A 134 1.15 -10.96 3.49
CA LYS A 134 0.37 -11.59 4.56
C LYS A 134 1.24 -12.22 5.66
N LEU A 135 2.32 -12.92 5.28
CA LEU A 135 3.23 -13.51 6.27
C LEU A 135 3.93 -12.44 7.12
N GLN A 136 4.39 -11.36 6.49
CA GLN A 136 5.01 -10.25 7.22
C GLN A 136 3.99 -9.51 8.09
N TYR A 137 2.73 -9.44 7.65
CA TYR A 137 1.61 -8.91 8.41
C TYR A 137 1.44 -9.70 9.72
N GLU A 138 1.29 -11.01 9.63
CA GLU A 138 1.15 -11.91 10.79
C GLU A 138 2.34 -11.78 11.74
N GLN A 139 3.56 -11.74 11.22
CA GLN A 139 4.75 -11.53 12.05
C GLN A 139 4.71 -10.20 12.81
N ILE A 140 4.40 -9.08 12.13
CA ILE A 140 4.35 -7.76 12.77
C ILE A 140 3.22 -7.70 13.80
N TYR A 141 2.10 -8.33 13.52
CA TYR A 141 0.97 -8.43 14.44
C TYR A 141 1.37 -9.15 15.73
N HIS A 142 1.99 -10.33 15.64
CA HIS A 142 2.48 -11.07 16.80
C HIS A 142 3.60 -10.34 17.55
N ASP A 143 4.54 -9.71 16.85
CA ASP A 143 5.58 -8.86 17.45
C ASP A 143 4.95 -7.75 18.29
N CYS A 144 3.95 -7.05 17.74
CA CYS A 144 3.29 -5.95 18.41
C CYS A 144 2.47 -6.40 19.61
N ALA A 145 1.79 -7.54 19.53
CA ALA A 145 1.07 -8.11 20.66
C ALA A 145 2.02 -8.48 21.80
N ALA A 146 3.17 -9.09 21.47
CA ALA A 146 4.21 -9.40 22.46
C ALA A 146 4.81 -8.13 23.09
N ILE A 147 5.12 -7.10 22.30
CA ILE A 147 5.65 -5.81 22.79
C ILE A 147 4.67 -5.14 23.76
N LEU A 148 3.38 -5.16 23.44
CA LEU A 148 2.33 -4.54 24.24
C LEU A 148 1.80 -5.44 25.34
N GLN A 149 2.28 -6.68 25.44
CA GLN A 149 1.79 -7.70 26.37
C GLN A 149 0.27 -7.95 26.26
N ILE A 150 -0.25 -7.89 25.03
CA ILE A 150 -1.65 -8.15 24.72
C ILE A 150 -1.78 -9.59 24.24
N ASP A 151 -2.72 -10.35 24.81
CA ASP A 151 -3.13 -11.63 24.21
C ASP A 151 -3.88 -11.37 22.89
N PRO A 152 -3.34 -11.78 21.73
CA PRO A 152 -3.99 -11.53 20.44
C PRO A 152 -5.40 -12.12 20.35
N HIS A 153 -5.66 -13.21 21.07
CA HIS A 153 -6.95 -13.89 21.07
C HIS A 153 -8.02 -13.16 21.90
N SER A 154 -7.62 -12.17 22.71
CA SER A 154 -8.54 -11.37 23.52
C SER A 154 -9.16 -10.20 22.74
N ILE A 155 -8.61 -9.84 21.57
CA ILE A 155 -9.11 -8.76 20.73
C ILE A 155 -10.33 -9.22 19.93
N ARG A 156 -11.50 -8.74 20.32
CA ARG A 156 -12.78 -9.02 19.63
C ARG A 156 -13.33 -7.83 18.84
N ASP A 157 -12.91 -6.62 19.20
CA ASP A 157 -13.36 -5.37 18.57
C ASP A 157 -12.20 -4.36 18.53
N LEU A 158 -12.07 -3.66 17.39
CA LEU A 158 -11.12 -2.57 17.20
C LEU A 158 -11.51 -1.30 17.96
N GLY A 159 -12.73 -1.24 18.49
CA GLY A 159 -13.16 -0.23 19.45
C GLY A 159 -12.46 -0.30 20.81
N ASN A 160 -11.87 -1.46 21.18
CA ASN A 160 -11.13 -1.64 22.43
C ASN A 160 -9.81 -0.83 22.44
N PRO A 161 -9.47 -0.11 23.53
CA PRO A 161 -8.18 0.59 23.67
C PRO A 161 -6.94 -0.25 23.31
N ASP A 162 -6.87 -1.50 23.75
CA ASP A 162 -5.75 -2.42 23.47
C ASP A 162 -5.64 -2.71 21.97
N ALA A 163 -6.78 -2.92 21.31
CA ALA A 163 -6.84 -3.14 19.87
C ALA A 163 -6.37 -1.90 19.08
N ARG A 164 -6.71 -0.69 19.56
CA ARG A 164 -6.23 0.57 18.97
C ARG A 164 -4.72 0.72 19.14
N CYS A 165 -4.18 0.36 20.30
CA CYS A 165 -2.74 0.40 20.54
C CYS A 165 -1.99 -0.64 19.71
N LEU A 166 -2.56 -1.84 19.55
CA LEU A 166 -2.02 -2.87 18.68
C LEU A 166 -1.98 -2.40 17.22
N LEU A 167 -3.06 -1.79 16.73
CA LEU A 167 -3.11 -1.19 15.40
C LEU A 167 -2.08 -0.07 15.23
N ARG A 168 -1.91 0.81 16.23
CA ARG A 168 -0.87 1.84 16.21
C ARG A 168 0.53 1.23 16.09
N CYS A 169 0.87 0.26 16.94
CA CYS A 169 2.15 -0.44 16.87
C CYS A 169 2.37 -1.05 15.49
N PHE A 170 1.34 -1.72 14.97
CA PHE A 170 1.36 -2.37 13.68
C PHE A 170 1.69 -1.38 12.56
N MET A 171 0.99 -0.26 12.47
CA MET A 171 1.23 0.77 11.45
C MET A 171 2.62 1.43 11.59
N ILE A 172 3.11 1.62 12.81
CA ILE A 172 4.47 2.12 13.05
C ILE A 172 5.50 1.13 12.55
N ARG A 173 5.36 -0.16 12.88
CA ARG A 173 6.29 -1.21 12.47
C ARG A 173 6.26 -1.46 10.96
N GLN A 174 5.15 -1.19 10.27
CA GLN A 174 5.12 -1.18 8.80
C GLN A 174 5.68 0.11 8.18
N GLY A 175 5.91 1.15 8.98
CA GLY A 175 6.34 2.45 8.51
C GLY A 175 5.24 3.23 7.77
N LEU A 176 3.98 2.89 8.04
CA LEU A 176 2.81 3.60 7.54
C LEU A 176 2.44 4.79 8.41
N TYR A 177 2.89 4.82 9.67
CA TYR A 177 2.51 5.83 10.64
C TYR A 177 3.69 6.16 11.56
N SER A 178 3.73 7.39 12.06
CA SER A 178 4.54 7.77 13.22
C SER A 178 3.77 8.79 14.07
N ASP A 179 4.06 8.88 15.36
CA ASP A 179 3.39 9.90 16.19
C ASP A 179 3.82 11.33 15.83
N ALA A 180 5.05 11.49 15.32
CA ALA A 180 5.60 12.80 14.99
C ALA A 180 5.02 13.36 13.68
N GLU A 181 4.93 12.54 12.64
CA GLU A 181 4.53 12.96 11.29
C GLU A 181 3.10 12.55 10.93
N GLY A 182 2.47 11.70 11.75
CA GLY A 182 1.18 11.11 11.43
C GLY A 182 1.29 10.02 10.35
N PRO A 183 0.24 9.82 9.54
CA PRO A 183 0.22 8.79 8.51
C PRO A 183 1.09 9.16 7.29
N ASN A 184 1.84 8.18 6.79
CA ASN A 184 2.42 8.25 5.46
C ASN A 184 1.39 7.81 4.43
N LEU A 185 0.67 8.79 3.87
CA LEU A 185 -0.46 8.54 2.96
C LEU A 185 -0.05 7.82 1.67
N ASP A 186 1.16 8.05 1.16
CA ASP A 186 1.67 7.37 -0.04
C ASP A 186 1.87 5.88 0.20
N ARG A 187 2.48 5.52 1.34
CA ARG A 187 2.65 4.11 1.72
C ARG A 187 1.31 3.46 2.05
N MET A 188 0.41 4.16 2.72
CA MET A 188 -0.93 3.65 3.04
C MET A 188 -1.77 3.44 1.78
N TYR A 189 -1.69 4.35 0.81
CA TYR A 189 -2.30 4.21 -0.52
C TYR A 189 -1.85 2.90 -1.17
N VAL A 190 -0.54 2.69 -1.27
CA VAL A 190 0.04 1.49 -1.89
C VAL A 190 -0.30 0.21 -1.12
N GLN A 191 -0.21 0.23 0.22
CA GLN A 191 -0.52 -0.93 1.08
C GLN A 191 -1.99 -1.37 0.98
N CYS A 192 -2.90 -0.42 0.74
CA CYS A 192 -4.34 -0.69 0.65
C CYS A 192 -4.81 -1.01 -0.78
N GLY A 193 -3.89 -1.20 -1.73
CA GLY A 193 -4.21 -1.52 -3.13
C GLY A 193 -4.41 -0.31 -4.04
N GLY A 194 -4.22 0.91 -3.54
CA GLY A 194 -4.36 2.13 -4.32
C GLY A 194 -5.82 2.50 -4.65
N TYR A 195 -5.96 3.68 -5.23
CA TYR A 195 -7.22 4.25 -5.72
C TYR A 195 -6.96 4.86 -7.09
N VAL A 196 -7.92 4.75 -8.01
CA VAL A 196 -7.82 5.28 -9.37
C VAL A 196 -7.32 6.72 -9.42
N ARG A 197 -7.71 7.54 -8.44
CA ARG A 197 -7.36 8.96 -8.34
C ARG A 197 -6.53 9.21 -7.08
N PRO A 198 -5.20 9.04 -7.15
CA PRO A 198 -4.31 9.21 -5.99
C PRO A 198 -4.41 10.60 -5.36
N ASP A 199 -4.53 11.65 -6.18
CA ASP A 199 -4.55 13.03 -5.69
C ASP A 199 -5.83 13.36 -4.93
N GLU A 200 -6.99 12.94 -5.43
CA GLU A 200 -8.27 13.10 -4.73
C GLU A 200 -8.25 12.37 -3.38
N PHE A 201 -7.73 11.14 -3.36
CA PHE A 201 -7.53 10.38 -2.12
C PHE A 201 -6.62 11.14 -1.15
N ARG A 202 -5.45 11.59 -1.61
CA ARG A 202 -4.45 12.28 -0.79
C ARG A 202 -5.02 13.56 -0.21
N GLN A 203 -5.66 14.39 -1.02
CA GLN A 203 -6.26 15.66 -0.57
C GLN A 203 -7.35 15.42 0.47
N LYS A 204 -8.24 14.44 0.24
CA LYS A 204 -9.31 14.10 1.20
C LYS A 204 -8.75 13.57 2.52
N ALA A 205 -7.77 12.67 2.45
CA ALA A 205 -7.13 12.08 3.61
C ALA A 205 -6.37 13.16 4.43
N LEU A 206 -5.61 14.04 3.77
CA LEU A 206 -4.89 15.14 4.44
C LEU A 206 -5.84 16.07 5.20
N LYS A 207 -6.95 16.50 4.57
CA LYS A 207 -7.96 17.34 5.22
C LYS A 207 -8.56 16.66 6.45
N CYS A 208 -8.82 15.35 6.37
CA CYS A 208 -9.33 14.58 7.50
C CYS A 208 -8.29 14.46 8.63
N VAL A 209 -7.02 14.18 8.31
CA VAL A 209 -5.94 14.06 9.29
C VAL A 209 -5.73 15.38 10.03
N GLU A 210 -5.75 16.50 9.32
CA GLU A 210 -5.60 17.82 9.92
C GLU A 210 -6.77 18.14 10.86
N ARG A 211 -8.01 17.78 10.50
CA ARG A 211 -9.16 17.90 11.42
C ARG A 211 -8.95 17.10 12.70
N LEU A 212 -8.54 15.83 12.59
CA LEU A 212 -8.31 14.97 13.76
C LEU A 212 -7.13 15.43 14.63
N ARG A 213 -6.22 16.25 14.10
CA ARG A 213 -5.05 16.76 14.85
C ARG A 213 -5.46 17.52 16.11
N TYR A 214 -6.55 18.27 16.06
CA TYR A 214 -7.02 19.12 17.17
C TYR A 214 -7.92 18.38 18.17
N GLU A 215 -8.33 17.14 17.87
CA GLU A 215 -9.12 16.32 18.77
C GLU A 215 -8.29 15.85 19.97
N PRO A 216 -8.83 15.83 21.21
CA PRO A 216 -8.14 15.41 22.42
C PRO A 216 -8.05 13.87 22.52
N LEU A 217 -7.43 13.25 21.52
CA LEU A 217 -7.24 11.80 21.42
C LEU A 217 -5.85 11.40 21.94
N ASP A 218 -5.80 10.31 22.70
CA ASP A 218 -4.55 9.60 22.99
C ASP A 218 -3.91 9.07 21.69
N ALA A 219 -2.62 8.70 21.75
CA ALA A 219 -1.88 8.29 20.56
C ALA A 219 -2.50 7.08 19.84
N CYS A 220 -2.98 6.09 20.59
CA CYS A 220 -3.58 4.88 20.02
C CYS A 220 -4.92 5.20 19.35
N SER A 221 -5.79 5.97 20.03
CA SER A 221 -7.06 6.41 19.45
C SER A 221 -6.88 7.28 18.22
N ARG A 222 -5.88 8.18 18.22
CA ARG A 222 -5.55 9.01 17.06
C ARG A 222 -5.16 8.18 15.84
N ALA A 223 -4.26 7.22 16.02
CA ALA A 223 -3.83 6.31 14.95
C ALA A 223 -5.01 5.49 14.40
N TYR A 224 -5.88 4.98 15.30
CA TYR A 224 -7.09 4.25 14.92
C TYR A 224 -8.07 5.10 14.09
N TRP A 225 -8.41 6.30 14.55
CA TRP A 225 -9.37 7.16 13.85
C TRP A 225 -8.82 7.66 12.51
N ILE A 226 -7.52 7.93 12.41
CA ILE A 226 -6.88 8.24 11.13
C ILE A 226 -7.04 7.07 10.14
N ALA A 227 -6.70 5.85 10.55
CA ALA A 227 -6.83 4.68 9.69
C ALA A 227 -8.30 4.41 9.28
N LYS A 228 -9.22 4.56 10.23
CA LYS A 228 -10.65 4.29 10.03
C LYS A 228 -11.36 5.36 9.20
N GLU A 229 -11.20 6.63 9.54
CA GLU A 229 -11.96 7.74 8.94
C GLU A 229 -11.25 8.38 7.75
N CYS A 230 -9.94 8.58 7.82
CA CYS A 230 -9.22 9.38 6.82
C CYS A 230 -8.74 8.55 5.64
N VAL A 231 -8.30 7.32 5.90
CA VAL A 231 -7.79 6.42 4.86
C VAL A 231 -8.85 5.39 4.45
N ASN A 232 -9.88 5.18 5.27
CA ASN A 232 -10.93 4.19 5.04
C ASN A 232 -10.34 2.78 4.79
N VAL A 233 -9.47 2.33 5.71
CA VAL A 233 -8.85 1.00 5.67
C VAL A 233 -9.90 -0.08 5.98
N LYS A 234 -10.89 -0.26 5.12
CA LYS A 234 -12.00 -1.20 5.31
C LYS A 234 -11.70 -2.65 4.90
N GLY A 235 -10.50 -2.95 4.37
CA GLY A 235 -10.16 -4.26 3.82
C GLY A 235 -8.83 -4.84 4.31
N ALA A 236 -7.70 -4.31 3.84
CA ALA A 236 -6.42 -5.02 3.93
C ALA A 236 -5.80 -5.14 5.34
N VAL A 237 -5.97 -4.13 6.20
CA VAL A 237 -5.46 -4.17 7.58
C VAL A 237 -6.51 -4.76 8.53
N MET A 238 -7.79 -4.40 8.41
CA MET A 238 -8.82 -4.88 9.33
C MET A 238 -9.24 -6.35 9.10
N GLN A 239 -9.29 -6.85 7.86
CA GLN A 239 -9.65 -8.26 7.60
C GLN A 239 -8.55 -9.23 8.07
N ASN A 240 -7.27 -8.82 8.02
CA ASN A 240 -6.18 -9.60 8.59
C ASN A 240 -6.05 -9.43 10.11
N PHE A 241 -6.54 -8.32 10.70
CA PHE A 241 -6.62 -8.16 12.17
C PHE A 241 -7.69 -9.05 12.82
N GLY A 242 -8.79 -9.34 12.11
CA GLY A 242 -9.91 -10.16 12.62
C GLY A 242 -9.92 -11.63 12.15
N GLY A 243 -8.96 -12.03 11.30
CA GLY A 243 -8.93 -13.35 10.65
C GLY A 243 -8.23 -14.47 11.43
N LEU A 244 -7.63 -14.20 12.60
CA LEU A 244 -6.93 -15.20 13.42
C LEU A 244 -7.85 -15.98 14.39
N GLY A 245 -9.16 -15.98 14.12
CA GLY A 245 -10.20 -16.63 14.95
C GLY A 245 -11.00 -17.75 14.26
N GLY A 246 -10.51 -18.32 13.17
CA GLY A 246 -11.12 -19.51 12.53
C GLY A 246 -10.27 -20.76 12.77
N PRO A 247 -10.87 -21.91 13.16
CA PRO A 247 -10.09 -23.12 13.43
C PRO A 247 -9.42 -23.62 12.15
N LEU A 248 -8.25 -24.24 12.33
CA LEU A 248 -7.54 -25.05 11.35
C LEU A 248 -8.54 -25.87 10.50
N GLY A 249 -8.77 -25.43 9.27
CA GLY A 249 -9.64 -26.09 8.30
C GLY A 249 -8.85 -26.38 7.03
N GLY A 250 -8.55 -27.67 6.84
CA GLY A 250 -7.68 -28.24 5.81
C GLY A 250 -7.80 -27.66 4.39
N PHE A 251 -6.64 -27.48 3.77
CA PHE A 251 -6.48 -27.73 2.34
C PHE A 251 -6.86 -29.18 2.03
N VAL A 252 -7.97 -29.43 1.34
CA VAL A 252 -8.07 -30.44 0.25
C VAL A 252 -9.23 -30.06 -0.70
N GLY A 253 -8.88 -29.70 -1.93
CA GLY A 253 -9.43 -30.27 -3.17
C GLY A 253 -10.92 -30.15 -3.51
N GLY A 254 -11.20 -29.24 -4.46
CA GLY A 254 -12.09 -29.51 -5.60
C GLY A 254 -13.53 -29.00 -5.50
N SER A 255 -13.90 -28.07 -6.39
CA SER A 255 -15.05 -28.18 -7.33
C SER A 255 -15.45 -26.82 -7.94
N LYS A 256 -15.14 -26.69 -9.24
CA LYS A 256 -15.86 -26.04 -10.35
C LYS A 256 -16.21 -24.52 -10.36
N PRO A 257 -16.23 -23.93 -11.57
CA PRO A 257 -16.26 -22.49 -11.80
C PRO A 257 -17.68 -21.96 -12.03
N GLY A 258 -17.95 -20.76 -11.53
CA GLY A 258 -19.15 -20.00 -11.91
C GLY A 258 -19.66 -19.08 -10.81
N SER A 259 -19.93 -17.83 -11.18
CA SER A 259 -20.81 -16.87 -10.49
C SER A 259 -20.27 -15.88 -9.44
N SER A 260 -18.97 -15.60 -9.35
CA SER A 260 -18.48 -14.50 -8.48
C SER A 260 -17.75 -13.35 -9.21
N SER A 261 -17.68 -13.37 -10.55
CA SER A 261 -16.89 -12.39 -11.30
C SER A 261 -17.67 -11.18 -11.83
N GLN A 262 -19.00 -11.11 -11.64
CA GLN A 262 -19.81 -9.99 -12.13
C GLN A 262 -20.06 -8.89 -11.08
N ASN A 263 -19.88 -9.18 -9.78
CA ASN A 263 -20.20 -8.21 -8.73
C ASN A 263 -19.05 -7.27 -8.36
N ALA A 264 -17.79 -7.64 -8.65
CA ALA A 264 -16.64 -6.75 -8.40
C ALA A 264 -16.49 -5.64 -9.46
N LEU A 265 -16.91 -5.89 -10.71
CA LEU A 265 -16.92 -4.87 -11.76
C LEU A 265 -17.98 -3.79 -11.53
N LYS A 266 -19.11 -4.12 -10.91
CA LYS A 266 -20.24 -3.18 -10.75
C LYS A 266 -19.92 -2.02 -9.80
N ILE A 267 -19.01 -2.23 -8.85
CA ILE A 267 -18.60 -1.22 -7.86
C ILE A 267 -17.69 -0.15 -8.48
N LEU A 268 -17.05 -0.43 -9.62
CA LEU A 268 -16.17 0.52 -10.32
C LEU A 268 -16.91 1.41 -11.33
N PHE A 269 -18.15 1.11 -11.70
CA PHE A 269 -18.87 1.81 -12.79
C PHE A 269 -20.16 2.55 -12.38
N ASP A 270 -20.59 2.50 -11.12
CA ASP A 270 -21.75 3.30 -10.70
C ASP A 270 -21.35 4.78 -10.49
N LYS A 271 -21.79 5.63 -11.43
CA LYS A 271 -21.84 7.09 -11.24
C LYS A 271 -22.60 7.40 -9.94
N PRO A 272 -22.15 8.36 -9.12
CA PRO A 272 -22.98 8.83 -8.01
C PRO A 272 -24.29 9.41 -8.56
N PRO A 273 -25.44 9.19 -7.90
CA PRO A 273 -26.68 9.81 -8.31
C PRO A 273 -26.54 11.33 -8.27
N VAL A 274 -26.89 11.98 -9.38
CA VAL A 274 -27.12 13.42 -9.45
C VAL A 274 -28.31 13.70 -8.54
N VAL A 275 -28.06 14.20 -7.33
CA VAL A 275 -29.11 14.77 -6.49
C VAL A 275 -29.41 16.15 -7.07
N GLY A 276 -30.41 16.18 -7.95
CA GLY A 276 -31.02 17.40 -8.43
C GLY A 276 -31.77 18.14 -7.31
N GLY A 277 -31.60 19.45 -7.30
CA GLY A 277 -32.66 20.42 -7.05
C GLY A 277 -33.22 20.49 -5.64
N VAL A 278 -32.79 21.49 -4.88
CA VAL A 278 -33.70 22.22 -3.99
C VAL A 278 -33.64 23.69 -4.37
N ARG A 279 -34.78 24.19 -4.88
CA ARG A 279 -35.10 25.62 -4.97
C ARG A 279 -35.22 26.16 -3.54
N PHE A 280 -34.53 27.26 -3.24
CA PHE A 280 -35.08 28.56 -2.88
C PHE A 280 -33.96 29.60 -3.05
#